data_AF-A0A354YVE3-F1
#
_entry.id   AF-A0A354YVE3-F1
#
_cell.length_a   1.000
_cell.length_b   1.000
_cell.length_c   1.000
_cell.angle_alpha   90.00
_cell.angle_beta   90.00
_cell.angle_gamma   90.00
#
_symmetry.space_group_name_H-M   'P 1'
#
loop_
_entity.id
_entity.type
_entity.pdbx_description
1 polymer ?
#
loop_
_entity_poly.entity_id
_entity_poly.type
_entity_poly.pdbx_seq_one_letter_code
_entity_poly.pdbx_strand_id
1 'polypeptide(L)' 'PIWFGVIVVMVVAMGVITPPVGMNVYIIKGVAPDVPLEDIFRGIWPFLLAIIFSLIILIAFPSIATFLPQLLHGV' A
#
# COMPACT_ATOMS: atom_id res chain seq x y z
N PRO A 1 17.82 -7.20 5.70
CA PRO A 1 16.59 -7.22 6.55
C PRO A 1 15.32 -7.22 5.68
N ILE A 2 14.72 -8.39 5.47
CA ILE A 2 13.53 -8.56 4.61
C ILE A 2 12.36 -7.69 5.07
N TRP A 3 12.18 -7.58 6.39
CA TRP A 3 11.22 -6.70 7.04
C TRP A 3 11.30 -5.23 6.58
N PHE A 4 12.51 -4.67 6.47
CA PHE A 4 12.71 -3.30 6.00
C PHE A 4 12.29 -3.15 4.52
N GLY A 5 12.61 -4.14 3.69
CA GLY A 5 12.18 -4.16 2.29
C GLY A 5 10.66 -4.18 2.14
N VAL A 6 9.96 -4.96 2.97
CA VAL A 6 8.49 -5.01 2.99
C VAL A 6 7.90 -3.66 3.37
N ILE A 7 8.45 -2.99 4.39
CA ILE A 7 8.00 -1.64 4.79
C ILE A 7 8.21 -0.65 3.65
N VAL A 8 9.36 -0.65 2.99
CA VAL A 8 9.65 0.25 1.87
C VAL A 8 8.65 0.02 0.72
N VAL A 9 8.36 -1.22 0.35
CA VAL A 9 7.38 -1.55 -0.70
C VAL A 9 5.99 -1.03 -0.32
N MET A 10 5.55 -1.20 0.93
CA MET A 10 4.26 -0.71 1.41
C MET A 10 4.17 0.82 1.35
N VAL A 11 5.24 1.52 1.74
CA VAL A 11 5.30 3.00 1.68
C VAL A 11 5.26 3.48 0.22
N VAL A 12 5.97 2.81 -0.69
CA VAL A 12 5.93 3.12 -2.12
C VAL A 12 4.53 2.90 -2.69
N ALA A 13 3.86 1.81 -2.31
CA ALA A 13 2.48 1.52 -2.70
C ALA A 13 1.50 2.61 -2.21
N MET A 14 1.71 3.12 -0.99
CA MET A 14 0.93 4.25 -0.48
C MET A 14 1.18 5.53 -1.28
N GLY A 15 2.43 5.77 -1.69
CA GLY A 15 2.82 6.94 -2.49
C GLY A 15 2.20 6.98 -3.89
N VAL A 16 1.99 5.83 -4.55
CA VAL A 16 1.33 5.78 -5.88
C VAL A 16 -0.19 5.98 -5.83
N ILE A 17 -0.79 5.91 -4.65
CA ILE A 17 -2.24 6.06 -4.44
C ILE A 17 -2.60 7.45 -3.89
N THR A 18 -1.75 8.02 -3.03
CA THR A 18 -1.96 9.32 -2.38
C THR A 18 -1.59 10.48 -3.32
N PRO A 19 -2.29 11.64 -3.30
CA PRO A 19 -1.91 12.82 -4.09
C PRO A 19 -0.58 13.40 -3.60
N PRO A 20 0.54 13.03 -4.24
CA PRO A 20 1.25 13.89 -5.21
C PRO A 20 1.70 13.16 -6.49
N VAL A 21 1.76 11.82 -6.48
CA VAL A 21 2.01 10.97 -7.67
C VAL A 21 0.69 10.46 -8.23
N GLY A 22 -0.20 9.93 -7.34
CA GLY A 22 -1.59 9.60 -7.66
C GLY A 22 -1.81 8.68 -8.87
N MET A 23 -0.78 7.93 -9.29
CA MET A 23 -0.78 7.19 -10.56
C MET A 23 -2.00 6.28 -10.70
N ASN A 24 -2.35 5.54 -9.65
CA ASN A 24 -3.50 4.65 -9.68
C ASN A 24 -4.83 5.41 -9.84
N VAL A 25 -4.92 6.61 -9.27
CA VAL A 25 -6.10 7.50 -9.35
C VAL A 25 -6.26 8.04 -10.77
N TYR A 26 -5.16 8.43 -11.41
CA TYR A 26 -5.16 8.89 -12.80
C TYR A 26 -5.52 7.77 -13.80
N ILE A 27 -5.09 6.53 -13.53
CA ILE A 27 -5.51 5.37 -14.33
C ILE A 27 -7.03 5.16 -14.24
N ILE A 28 -7.61 5.21 -13.02
CA ILE A 28 -9.07 5.10 -12.87
C ILE A 28 -9.79 6.24 -13.57
N LYS A 29 -9.27 7.47 -13.50
CA LYS A 29 -9.84 8.61 -14.25
C LYS A 29 -9.80 8.39 -15.76
N GLY A 30 -8.80 7.69 -16.29
CA GLY A 30 -8.71 7.30 -17.70
C GLY A 30 -9.73 6.24 -18.12
N VAL A 31 -10.12 5.34 -17.20
CA VAL A 31 -11.12 4.29 -17.44
C VAL A 31 -12.56 4.82 -17.21
N ALA A 32 -12.74 5.69 -16.22
CA ALA A 32 -14.00 6.29 -15.82
C ALA A 32 -13.91 7.83 -15.87
N PRO A 33 -13.97 8.43 -17.08
CA PRO A 33 -13.83 9.88 -17.26
C PRO A 33 -14.96 10.68 -16.61
N ASP A 34 -16.12 10.07 -16.36
CA ASP A 34 -17.29 10.73 -15.78
C ASP A 34 -17.17 10.99 -14.27
N VAL A 35 -16.24 10.30 -13.59
CA VAL A 35 -16.07 10.41 -12.13
C VAL A 35 -15.08 11.55 -11.81
N PRO A 36 -15.44 12.53 -10.96
CA PRO A 36 -14.52 13.56 -10.51
C PRO A 36 -13.31 12.97 -9.79
N LEU A 37 -12.12 13.53 -10.03
CA LEU A 37 -10.88 13.11 -9.35
C LEU A 37 -11.00 13.23 -7.83
N GLU A 38 -11.75 14.21 -7.35
CA GLU A 38 -12.02 14.47 -5.94
C GLU A 38 -12.83 13.33 -5.28
N ASP A 39 -13.82 12.77 -5.99
CA ASP A 39 -14.60 11.62 -5.49
C ASP A 39 -13.74 10.36 -5.41
N ILE A 40 -12.85 10.16 -6.39
CA ILE A 40 -11.90 9.04 -6.36
C ILE A 40 -10.95 9.22 -5.17
N PHE A 41 -10.38 10.40 -4.97
CA PHE A 41 -9.52 10.67 -3.82
C PHE A 41 -10.22 10.47 -2.48
N ARG A 42 -11.50 10.85 -2.39
CA ARG A 42 -12.30 10.64 -1.19
C ARG A 42 -12.57 9.15 -0.94
N GLY A 43 -12.79 8.38 -2.00
CA GLY A 43 -12.99 6.92 -1.95
C GLY A 43 -11.75 6.13 -1.55
N ILE A 44 -10.55 6.70 -1.70
CA ILE A 44 -9.28 6.04 -1.35
C ILE A 44 -9.03 6.00 0.17
N TRP A 45 -9.65 6.90 0.94
CA TRP A 45 -9.44 7.02 2.39
C TRP A 45 -9.52 5.69 3.17
N PRO A 46 -10.55 4.82 2.99
CA PRO A 46 -10.59 3.51 3.64
C PRO A 46 -9.42 2.59 3.23
N PHE A 47 -8.97 2.66 1.99
CA PHE A 47 -7.82 1.88 1.52
C PHE A 47 -6.51 2.35 2.16
N LEU A 48 -6.35 3.68 2.27
CA LEU A 48 -5.19 4.28 2.94
C LEU A 48 -5.11 3.86 4.42
N LEU A 49 -6.26 3.88 5.11
CA LEU A 49 -6.36 3.42 6.49
C LEU A 49 -5.99 1.93 6.63
N ALA A 50 -6.42 1.08 5.70
CA ALA A 50 -6.05 -0.33 5.69
C ALA A 50 -4.54 -0.54 5.50
N ILE A 51 -3.90 0.24 4.61
CA ILE A 51 -2.44 0.21 4.43
C ILE A 51 -1.73 0.63 5.72
N ILE A 52 -2.14 1.74 6.34
CA ILE A 52 -1.54 2.25 7.57
C ILE A 52 -1.68 1.22 8.69
N PHE A 53 -2.86 0.61 8.83
CA PHE A 53 -3.09 -0.44 9.82
C PHE A 53 -2.19 -1.66 9.58
N SER A 54 -2.07 -2.10 8.33
CA SER A 54 -1.18 -3.20 7.94
C SER A 54 0.29 -2.85 8.21
N LEU A 55 0.70 -1.61 7.97
CA LEU A 55 2.04 -1.12 8.27
C LEU A 55 2.33 -1.17 9.77
N ILE A 56 1.40 -0.71 10.60
CA ILE A 56 1.52 -0.76 12.07
C ILE A 56 1.65 -2.21 12.55
N ILE A 57 0.84 -3.13 12.02
CA ILE A 57 0.92 -4.56 12.35
C ILE A 57 2.28 -5.12 11.96
N LEU A 58 2.77 -4.84 10.76
CA LEU A 58 4.06 -5.34 10.28
C LEU A 58 5.22 -4.77 11.09
N ILE A 59 5.12 -3.52 11.58
CA ILE A 59 6.12 -2.93 12.46
C ILE A 59 6.09 -3.56 13.85
N ALA A 60 4.89 -3.79 14.42
CA ALA A 60 4.73 -4.41 15.74
C ALA A 60 5.09 -5.91 15.74
N PHE A 61 4.83 -6.60 14.63
CA PHE A 61 5.04 -8.05 14.46
C PHE A 61 5.88 -8.32 13.21
N PRO A 62 7.19 -8.04 13.24
CA PRO A 62 8.09 -8.27 12.11
C PRO A 62 8.16 -9.73 11.66
N SER A 63 7.83 -10.66 12.57
CA SER A 63 7.73 -12.09 12.34
C SER A 63 6.71 -12.46 11.25
N ILE A 64 5.66 -11.66 11.01
CA ILE A 64 4.70 -11.90 9.92
C ILE A 64 5.37 -11.70 8.55
N ALA A 65 6.20 -10.66 8.43
CA ALA A 65 6.93 -10.36 7.19
C ALA A 65 8.05 -11.38 6.91
N THR A 66 8.61 -11.98 7.96
CA THR A 66 9.70 -12.98 7.84
C THR A 66 9.20 -14.41 7.84
N PHE A 67 7.94 -14.68 8.17
CA PHE A 67 7.38 -16.04 8.23
C PHE A 67 7.50 -16.76 6.89
N LEU A 68 7.00 -16.15 5.81
CA LEU A 68 7.06 -16.75 4.48
C LEU A 68 8.50 -16.86 3.94
N PRO A 69 9.37 -15.84 4.08
CA PRO A 69 10.80 -15.98 3.76
C PRO A 69 11.51 -17.06 4.57
N GLN A 70 11.20 -17.22 5.87
CA GLN A 70 11.78 -18.27 6.71
C GLN A 70 11.31 -19.66 6.24
N LEU A 71 10.05 -19.78 5.82
CA LEU A 71 9.51 -21.03 5.26
C LEU A 71 10.11 -21.37 3.89
N LEU A 72 10.38 -20.37 3.04
CA LEU A 72 10.98 -20.54 1.72
C LEU A 72 12.51 -20.72 1.74
N HIS A 73 13.21 -20.09 2.69
CA HIS A 73 14.66 -20.20 2.83
C HIS A 73 15.12 -21.49 3.53
N GLY A 74 14.19 -22.34 3.99
CA GLY A 74 14.46 -23.71 4.40
C GLY A 74 15.64 -23.86 5.35
N VAL A 75 15.44 -23.54 6.63
CA VAL A 75 16.13 -24.26 7.71
C VAL A 75 15.24 -25.38 8.23
#